data_AF-A0AAI9VCM8-F1
#
_entry.id   AF-A0AAI9VCM8-F1
#
_cell.length_a   1.000
_cell.length_b   1.000
_cell.length_c   1.000
_cell.angle_alpha   90.00
_cell.angle_beta   90.00
_cell.angle_gamma   90.00
#
_symmetry.space_group_name_H-M   'P 1'
#
loop_
_entity.id
_entity.type
_entity.pdbx_description
1 polymer ?
#
loop_
_entity_poly.entity_id
_entity_poly.type
_entity_poly.pdbx_seq_one_letter_code
_entity_poly.pdbx_strand_id
1 'polypeptide(L)'
;MSAATSNPPLTMLRVKGTTIVDENDNEVILEGAGLGGMLNMENFITGYAGHEHEHRAALEEVLGKEKADFFFNRLIHHFFTEADAALYAQLGLNCLRIPFNYRHFQDDDNPSVIKQTGFDLLDRLVNICAKYNIYVILDLHAVQGGQNQDWHSDSGISRALFWEFKDFQDRAIQLWEALARHYAGNKVIAGYNPLNEPADPEHTRLIAWYERAEKAIRAIDPDHILFLGGNTYAMDFSAFSPEKTLPNSVYSCHDYSMMGFPLPEQYDGTSEQKEKPRTSLKRKVEFMQKAGVPIWNGEWGPVYQNPKTDPNAEATNEKRFALLKEQLAIYREFDGMSWSIWLYKDIGYQGMVYLDPESPYMRLIQPFVEKKQRNGLDFWGCADKSAIDNEVYAPFIEKLKKQIPAHLLKKKYPKVWNFDRQVERVVRECLISEYAGWEFAELFKDKTEDELEELAASFALENCKTRDRLNVYLKEDAVTANGKLTNGVNGHA
;
A
#
# COMPACT_ATOMS: atom_id res chain seq x y z
N MET A 1 22.76 -20.60 -12.95
CA MET A 1 22.43 -21.70 -12.02
C MET A 1 21.12 -21.31 -11.37
N SER A 2 20.04 -22.07 -11.54
CA SER A 2 18.74 -21.71 -10.94
C SER A 2 18.92 -21.71 -9.41
N ALA A 3 18.73 -20.55 -8.78
CA ALA A 3 18.54 -20.52 -7.34
C ALA A 3 17.35 -21.44 -7.04
N ALA A 4 17.56 -22.51 -6.29
CA ALA A 4 16.47 -23.38 -5.86
C ALA A 4 15.49 -22.50 -5.08
N THR A 5 14.25 -22.41 -5.56
CA THR A 5 13.20 -21.64 -4.89
C THR A 5 12.88 -22.32 -3.56
N SER A 6 12.97 -21.60 -2.44
CA SER A 6 12.55 -22.13 -1.14
C SER A 6 11.03 -22.31 -1.04
N ASN A 7 10.28 -21.56 -1.86
CA ASN A 7 8.82 -21.58 -1.84
C ASN A 7 8.28 -22.82 -2.58
N PRO A 8 7.24 -23.47 -2.03
CA PRO A 8 6.59 -24.62 -2.65
C PRO A 8 5.93 -24.23 -3.98
N PRO A 9 5.71 -25.18 -4.91
CA PRO A 9 4.98 -24.92 -6.15
C PRO A 9 3.60 -24.29 -5.91
N LEU A 10 3.24 -23.31 -6.75
CA LEU A 10 1.97 -22.59 -6.63
C LEU A 10 0.78 -23.47 -7.06
N THR A 11 -0.30 -23.42 -6.28
CA THR A 11 -1.57 -24.07 -6.60
C THR A 11 -2.72 -23.09 -6.41
N MET A 12 -3.91 -23.41 -6.91
CA MET A 12 -5.07 -22.56 -6.67
C MET A 12 -5.37 -22.51 -5.16
N LEU A 13 -5.45 -21.29 -4.61
CA LEU A 13 -5.77 -21.08 -3.21
C LEU A 13 -7.28 -20.93 -3.02
N ARG A 14 -7.77 -21.37 -1.86
CA ARG A 14 -9.16 -21.19 -1.46
C ARG A 14 -9.30 -20.99 0.03
N VAL A 15 -10.42 -20.42 0.45
CA VAL A 15 -10.77 -20.28 1.86
C VAL A 15 -11.38 -21.59 2.39
N LYS A 16 -10.96 -22.01 3.59
CA LYS A 16 -11.55 -23.14 4.34
C LYS A 16 -11.69 -22.75 5.81
N GLY A 17 -12.89 -22.32 6.20
CA GLY A 17 -13.12 -21.78 7.54
C GLY A 17 -12.31 -20.50 7.75
N THR A 18 -11.46 -20.47 8.79
CA THR A 18 -10.62 -19.32 9.14
C THR A 18 -9.26 -19.30 8.44
N THR A 19 -8.96 -20.26 7.57
CA THR A 19 -7.64 -20.38 6.91
C THR A 19 -7.72 -20.30 5.40
N ILE A 20 -6.59 -19.95 4.77
CA ILE A 20 -6.34 -20.11 3.35
C ILE A 20 -5.64 -21.46 3.16
N VAL A 21 -6.08 -22.24 2.17
CA VAL A 21 -5.49 -23.56 1.88
C VAL A 21 -5.17 -23.73 0.40
N ASP A 22 -4.20 -24.62 0.14
CA ASP A 22 -3.83 -25.09 -1.19
C ASP A 22 -4.82 -26.14 -1.75
N GLU A 23 -4.56 -26.67 -2.96
CA GLU A 23 -5.38 -27.71 -3.59
C GLU A 23 -5.44 -29.04 -2.80
N ASN A 24 -4.52 -29.25 -1.84
CA ASN A 24 -4.41 -30.44 -1.00
C ASN A 24 -4.90 -30.21 0.44
N ASP A 25 -5.58 -29.08 0.71
CA ASP A 25 -6.03 -28.65 2.03
C ASP A 25 -4.91 -28.32 3.03
N ASN A 26 -3.67 -28.13 2.58
CA ASN A 26 -2.60 -27.62 3.43
C ASN A 26 -2.80 -26.12 3.64
N GLU A 27 -2.64 -25.67 4.88
CA GLU A 27 -2.71 -24.26 5.22
C GLU A 27 -1.58 -23.46 4.55
N VAL A 28 -1.92 -22.27 4.07
CA VAL A 28 -1.00 -21.33 3.44
C VAL A 28 -1.12 -19.98 4.14
N ILE A 29 -0.03 -19.53 4.77
CA ILE A 29 0.08 -18.17 5.31
C ILE A 29 0.78 -17.32 4.25
N LEU A 30 0.11 -16.28 3.77
CA LEU A 30 0.66 -15.35 2.78
C LEU A 30 1.44 -14.26 3.51
N GLU A 31 2.75 -14.23 3.28
CA GLU A 31 3.68 -13.31 3.95
C GLU A 31 4.50 -12.58 2.89
N GLY A 32 4.50 -11.25 2.99
CA GLY A 32 5.19 -10.45 2.02
C GLY A 32 5.01 -8.95 2.17
N ALA A 33 4.90 -8.25 1.05
CA ALA A 33 5.03 -6.80 0.99
C ALA A 33 4.20 -6.22 -0.16
N GLY A 34 3.74 -4.99 0.05
CA GLY A 34 3.15 -4.18 -1.02
C GLY A 34 4.22 -3.60 -1.95
N LEU A 35 3.98 -3.69 -3.26
CA LEU A 35 4.79 -3.04 -4.30
C LEU A 35 4.24 -1.64 -4.63
N GLY A 36 4.06 -0.82 -3.59
CA GLY A 36 3.67 0.59 -3.73
C GLY A 36 4.75 1.41 -4.43
N GLY A 37 4.36 2.53 -5.03
CA GLY A 37 5.28 3.45 -5.70
C GLY A 37 5.57 3.13 -7.17
N MET A 38 5.01 2.04 -7.71
CA MET A 38 5.28 1.56 -9.06
C MET A 38 4.08 1.72 -10.01
N LEU A 39 3.08 0.83 -9.94
CA LEU A 39 1.84 0.93 -10.73
C LEU A 39 0.73 1.73 -10.03
N ASN A 40 0.97 2.11 -8.78
CA ASN A 40 0.26 3.15 -8.06
C ASN A 40 1.33 3.96 -7.32
N MET A 41 1.62 5.17 -7.79
CA MET A 41 2.71 5.97 -7.23
C MET A 41 2.22 6.72 -6.00
N GLU A 42 3.11 6.89 -5.02
CA GLU A 42 2.84 7.73 -3.85
C GLU A 42 3.99 8.68 -3.55
N ASN A 43 3.62 9.86 -3.06
CA ASN A 43 4.49 11.02 -2.86
C ASN A 43 5.72 10.71 -1.98
N PHE A 44 5.56 10.02 -0.86
CA PHE A 44 6.67 9.71 0.03
C PHE A 44 7.54 8.56 -0.49
N ILE A 45 7.01 7.70 -1.37
CA ILE A 45 7.74 6.53 -1.90
C ILE A 45 8.76 6.94 -2.95
N THR A 46 8.39 7.90 -3.81
CA THR A 46 9.21 8.34 -4.95
C THR A 46 9.64 9.81 -4.87
N GLY A 47 9.17 10.57 -3.88
CA GLY A 47 9.72 11.87 -3.50
C GLY A 47 8.95 13.10 -4.00
N TYR A 48 8.04 12.97 -4.95
CA TYR A 48 7.17 14.06 -5.41
C TYR A 48 6.18 14.51 -4.30
N ALA A 49 5.40 15.56 -4.53
CA ALA A 49 4.35 16.04 -3.62
C ALA A 49 2.96 15.91 -4.27
N GLY A 50 1.91 15.68 -3.47
CA GLY A 50 0.53 15.64 -3.97
C GLY A 50 0.17 14.27 -4.55
N HIS A 51 -0.55 14.27 -5.68
CA HIS A 51 -1.17 13.08 -6.27
C HIS A 51 -0.45 12.60 -7.53
N GLU A 52 -0.63 11.33 -7.88
CA GLU A 52 0.04 10.73 -9.03
C GLU A 52 -0.39 11.40 -10.35
N HIS A 53 -1.68 11.77 -10.52
CA HIS A 53 -2.11 12.42 -11.77
C HIS A 53 -1.44 13.78 -11.97
N GLU A 54 -1.36 14.59 -10.92
CA GLU A 54 -0.67 15.90 -10.92
C GLU A 54 0.82 15.71 -11.22
N HIS A 55 1.46 14.73 -10.57
CA HIS A 55 2.87 14.43 -10.77
C HIS A 55 3.19 14.05 -12.22
N ARG A 56 2.38 13.16 -12.81
CA ARG A 56 2.55 12.76 -14.21
C ARG A 56 2.32 13.92 -15.17
N ALA A 57 1.27 14.71 -14.96
CA ALA A 57 0.96 15.87 -15.79
C ALA A 57 2.08 16.92 -15.74
N ALA A 58 2.60 17.24 -14.54
CA ALA A 58 3.69 18.18 -14.36
C ALA A 58 4.98 17.72 -15.06
N LEU A 59 5.33 16.43 -14.96
CA LEU A 59 6.49 15.89 -15.68
C LEU A 59 6.29 15.88 -17.19
N GLU A 60 5.08 15.56 -17.68
CA GLU A 60 4.78 15.64 -19.12
C GLU A 60 4.90 17.07 -19.64
N GLU A 61 4.44 18.07 -18.89
CA GLU A 61 4.56 19.49 -19.26
C GLU A 61 6.03 19.93 -19.38
N VAL A 62 6.89 19.49 -18.45
CA VAL A 62 8.32 19.87 -18.41
C VAL A 62 9.16 19.11 -19.43
N LEU A 63 8.95 17.79 -19.56
CA LEU A 63 9.77 16.91 -20.39
C LEU A 63 9.26 16.79 -21.83
N GLY A 64 7.97 17.06 -22.05
CA GLY A 64 7.23 16.60 -23.22
C GLY A 64 6.85 15.11 -23.10
N LYS A 65 5.77 14.75 -23.80
CA LYS A 65 5.13 13.43 -23.72
C LYS A 65 6.08 12.25 -23.92
N GLU A 66 6.90 12.27 -24.98
CA GLU A 66 7.77 11.14 -25.33
C GLU A 66 8.79 10.82 -24.21
N LYS A 67 9.43 11.85 -23.65
CA LYS A 67 10.41 11.69 -22.57
C LYS A 67 9.77 11.34 -21.23
N ALA A 68 8.59 11.88 -20.94
CA ALA A 68 7.84 11.51 -19.74
C ALA A 68 7.41 10.03 -19.79
N ASP A 69 6.84 9.59 -20.92
CA ASP A 69 6.48 8.19 -21.16
C ASP A 69 7.72 7.28 -21.06
N PHE A 70 8.84 7.68 -21.68
CA PHE A 70 10.12 6.97 -21.55
C PHE A 70 10.53 6.83 -20.07
N PHE A 71 10.63 7.94 -19.34
CA PHE A 71 11.07 7.93 -17.95
C PHE A 71 10.19 7.04 -17.06
N PHE A 72 8.86 7.17 -17.13
CA PHE A 72 7.97 6.35 -16.31
C PHE A 72 8.03 4.86 -16.68
N ASN A 73 8.14 4.52 -17.96
CA ASN A 73 8.29 3.13 -18.39
C ASN A 73 9.60 2.51 -17.86
N ARG A 74 10.69 3.27 -17.88
CA ARG A 74 12.00 2.83 -17.34
C ARG A 74 11.99 2.74 -15.83
N LEU A 75 11.37 3.70 -15.13
CA LEU A 75 11.20 3.67 -13.69
C LEU A 75 10.42 2.43 -13.25
N ILE A 76 9.25 2.18 -13.86
CA ILE A 76 8.42 1.00 -13.56
C ILE A 76 9.20 -0.30 -13.83
N HIS A 77 9.98 -0.36 -14.91
CA HIS A 77 10.81 -1.52 -15.22
C HIS A 77 11.85 -1.80 -14.14
N HIS A 78 12.62 -0.79 -13.74
CA HIS A 78 13.71 -0.93 -12.77
C HIS A 78 13.21 -1.11 -11.33
N PHE A 79 11.99 -0.68 -11.03
CA PHE A 79 11.41 -0.77 -9.69
C PHE A 79 11.28 -2.21 -9.19
N PHE A 80 10.96 -3.16 -10.07
CA PHE A 80 10.90 -4.58 -9.74
C PHE A 80 11.28 -5.46 -10.94
N THR A 81 12.30 -6.28 -10.75
CA THR A 81 12.91 -7.16 -11.75
C THR A 81 13.04 -8.59 -11.23
N GLU A 82 13.65 -9.47 -12.02
CA GLU A 82 13.98 -10.84 -11.62
C GLU A 82 14.94 -10.89 -10.42
N ALA A 83 15.83 -9.90 -10.27
CA ALA A 83 16.73 -9.80 -9.11
C ALA A 83 15.96 -9.50 -7.81
N ASP A 84 14.94 -8.64 -7.89
CA ASP A 84 14.06 -8.31 -6.77
C ASP A 84 13.27 -9.54 -6.29
N ALA A 85 12.70 -10.31 -7.23
CA ALA A 85 12.00 -11.56 -6.91
C ALA A 85 12.92 -12.63 -6.33
N ALA A 86 14.18 -12.72 -6.81
CA ALA A 86 15.17 -13.62 -6.24
C ALA A 86 15.50 -13.28 -4.78
N LEU A 87 15.71 -12.00 -4.46
CA LEU A 87 15.90 -11.53 -3.08
C LEU A 87 14.65 -11.86 -2.24
N TYR A 88 13.47 -11.60 -2.77
CA TYR A 88 12.20 -11.85 -2.11
C TYR A 88 12.04 -13.32 -1.68
N ALA A 89 12.28 -14.26 -2.61
CA ALA A 89 12.25 -15.69 -2.33
C ALA A 89 13.35 -16.11 -1.35
N GLN A 90 14.56 -15.53 -1.42
CA GLN A 90 15.64 -15.83 -0.47
C GLN A 90 15.30 -15.45 0.99
N LEU A 91 14.41 -14.47 1.17
CA LEU A 91 13.87 -14.09 2.48
C LEU A 91 12.75 -15.04 2.96
N GLY A 92 12.30 -15.98 2.13
CA GLY A 92 11.20 -16.90 2.45
C GLY A 92 9.81 -16.28 2.32
N LEU A 93 9.72 -15.07 1.75
CA LEU A 93 8.44 -14.41 1.49
C LEU A 93 7.78 -15.06 0.26
N ASN A 94 6.46 -15.23 0.33
CA ASN A 94 5.71 -16.04 -0.64
C ASN A 94 4.57 -15.29 -1.33
N CYS A 95 4.31 -14.02 -0.98
CA CYS A 95 3.19 -13.26 -1.56
C CYS A 95 3.55 -11.80 -1.84
N LEU A 96 3.53 -11.38 -3.10
CA LEU A 96 3.68 -9.99 -3.51
C LEU A 96 2.30 -9.36 -3.74
N ARG A 97 1.95 -8.32 -2.96
CA ARG A 97 0.77 -7.50 -3.23
C ARG A 97 1.13 -6.43 -4.24
N ILE A 98 0.38 -6.32 -5.34
CA ILE A 98 0.64 -5.38 -6.44
C ILE A 98 -0.50 -4.34 -6.49
N PRO A 99 -0.31 -3.18 -5.82
CA PRO A 99 -1.13 -1.98 -6.02
C PRO A 99 -1.05 -1.49 -7.46
N PHE A 100 -2.18 -1.23 -8.09
CA PHE A 100 -2.22 -0.55 -9.40
C PHE A 100 -3.37 0.45 -9.49
N ASN A 101 -3.12 1.52 -10.24
CA ASN A 101 -4.09 2.55 -10.56
C ASN A 101 -4.86 2.19 -11.84
N TYR A 102 -6.20 2.40 -11.85
CA TYR A 102 -7.06 2.14 -13.01
C TYR A 102 -6.57 2.80 -14.31
N ARG A 103 -5.82 3.92 -14.21
CA ARG A 103 -5.28 4.67 -15.36
C ARG A 103 -4.46 3.82 -16.34
N HIS A 104 -3.85 2.74 -15.87
CA HIS A 104 -3.06 1.86 -16.74
C HIS A 104 -3.96 1.07 -17.70
N PHE A 105 -5.24 0.96 -17.39
CA PHE A 105 -6.23 0.17 -18.12
C PHE A 105 -7.31 1.01 -18.79
N GLN A 106 -7.70 2.15 -18.21
CA GLN A 106 -8.79 2.97 -18.73
C GLN A 106 -8.38 4.44 -18.78
N ASP A 107 -8.79 5.12 -19.84
CA ASP A 107 -8.75 6.57 -19.94
C ASP A 107 -10.14 7.14 -19.58
N ASP A 108 -10.18 8.30 -18.94
CA ASP A 108 -11.46 8.94 -18.60
C ASP A 108 -12.21 9.49 -19.82
N ASP A 109 -11.49 9.90 -20.85
CA ASP A 109 -12.08 10.35 -22.12
C ASP A 109 -12.58 9.20 -23.01
N ASN A 110 -12.14 7.96 -22.73
CA ASN A 110 -12.54 6.76 -23.48
C ASN A 110 -12.83 5.58 -22.55
N PRO A 111 -13.84 5.71 -21.66
CA PRO A 111 -14.06 4.78 -20.56
C PRO A 111 -14.47 3.36 -21.01
N SER A 112 -14.94 3.21 -22.25
CA SER A 112 -15.30 1.92 -22.84
C SER A 112 -14.11 1.07 -23.29
N VAL A 113 -12.91 1.65 -23.41
CA VAL A 113 -11.72 0.92 -23.88
C VAL A 113 -10.89 0.46 -22.69
N ILE A 114 -10.64 -0.85 -22.64
CA ILE A 114 -9.65 -1.43 -21.74
C ILE A 114 -8.33 -1.58 -22.52
N LYS A 115 -7.27 -0.92 -22.06
CA LYS A 115 -5.94 -0.89 -22.67
C LYS A 115 -5.16 -2.16 -22.36
N GLN A 116 -4.56 -2.75 -23.39
CA GLN A 116 -3.67 -3.89 -23.26
C GLN A 116 -2.42 -3.58 -22.42
N THR A 117 -1.95 -2.33 -22.47
CA THR A 117 -0.74 -1.89 -21.77
C THR A 117 -0.78 -2.12 -20.26
N GLY A 118 -1.96 -2.03 -19.62
CA GLY A 118 -2.10 -2.32 -18.19
C GLY A 118 -1.87 -3.81 -17.89
N PHE A 119 -2.37 -4.70 -18.74
CA PHE A 119 -2.14 -6.14 -18.61
C PHE A 119 -0.68 -6.48 -18.86
N ASP A 120 -0.03 -5.88 -19.86
CA ASP A 120 1.38 -6.14 -20.16
C ASP A 120 2.30 -5.81 -18.95
N LEU A 121 1.96 -4.75 -18.20
CA LEU A 121 2.66 -4.37 -16.97
C LEU A 121 2.46 -5.40 -15.85
N LEU A 122 1.22 -5.83 -15.61
CA LEU A 122 0.92 -6.85 -14.60
C LEU A 122 1.49 -8.22 -14.98
N ASP A 123 1.34 -8.65 -16.24
CA ASP A 123 1.84 -9.92 -16.76
C ASP A 123 3.35 -10.05 -16.61
N ARG A 124 4.09 -8.96 -16.82
CA ARG A 124 5.53 -8.94 -16.55
C ARG A 124 5.84 -9.35 -15.10
N LEU A 125 5.11 -8.78 -14.13
CA LEU A 125 5.31 -9.07 -12.70
C LEU A 125 4.85 -10.48 -12.35
N VAL A 126 3.68 -10.89 -12.81
CA VAL A 126 3.13 -12.24 -12.63
C VAL A 126 4.10 -13.28 -13.18
N ASN A 127 4.64 -13.08 -14.38
CA ASN A 127 5.62 -13.99 -14.98
C ASN A 127 6.94 -14.04 -14.21
N ILE A 128 7.40 -12.91 -13.65
CA ILE A 128 8.58 -12.89 -12.77
C ILE A 128 8.28 -13.70 -11.50
N CYS A 129 7.18 -13.41 -10.80
CA CYS A 129 6.77 -14.09 -9.57
C CYS A 129 6.58 -15.61 -9.75
N ALA A 130 6.04 -16.03 -10.91
CA ALA A 130 5.86 -17.44 -11.26
C ALA A 130 7.17 -18.24 -11.23
N LYS A 131 8.28 -17.66 -11.70
CA LYS A 131 9.60 -18.33 -11.71
C LYS A 131 10.14 -18.63 -10.30
N TYR A 132 9.65 -17.90 -9.29
CA TYR A 132 10.12 -17.98 -7.91
C TYR A 132 9.10 -18.57 -6.95
N ASN A 133 7.97 -19.08 -7.47
CA ASN A 133 6.82 -19.52 -6.68
C ASN A 133 6.40 -18.45 -5.66
N ILE A 134 6.17 -17.23 -6.14
CA ILE A 134 5.61 -16.13 -5.34
C ILE A 134 4.17 -15.92 -5.80
N TYR A 135 3.21 -16.00 -4.88
CA TYR A 135 1.83 -15.62 -5.14
C TYR A 135 1.71 -14.12 -5.37
N VAL A 136 0.70 -13.71 -6.14
CA VAL A 136 0.37 -12.32 -6.41
C VAL A 136 -1.04 -12.01 -5.92
N ILE A 137 -1.19 -10.92 -5.17
CA ILE A 137 -2.50 -10.31 -4.93
C ILE A 137 -2.59 -9.07 -5.81
N LEU A 138 -3.55 -9.07 -6.74
CA LEU A 138 -3.84 -7.91 -7.58
C LEU A 138 -4.71 -6.93 -6.80
N ASP A 139 -4.21 -5.73 -6.55
CA ASP A 139 -4.89 -4.73 -5.74
C ASP A 139 -5.22 -3.47 -6.55
N LEU A 140 -6.52 -3.29 -6.83
CA LEU A 140 -7.00 -2.06 -7.47
C LEU A 140 -7.00 -0.94 -6.44
N HIS A 141 -5.90 -0.18 -6.48
CA HIS A 141 -5.49 0.69 -5.40
C HIS A 141 -6.01 2.12 -5.55
N ALA A 142 -6.27 2.52 -6.80
CA ALA A 142 -7.00 3.74 -7.14
C ALA A 142 -8.05 3.42 -8.21
N VAL A 143 -9.26 3.93 -8.01
CA VAL A 143 -10.40 3.81 -8.95
C VAL A 143 -10.88 5.19 -9.38
N GLN A 144 -11.76 5.21 -10.38
CA GLN A 144 -12.37 6.45 -10.87
C GLN A 144 -12.96 7.27 -9.71
N GLY A 145 -12.56 8.54 -9.64
CA GLY A 145 -13.02 9.48 -8.62
C GLY A 145 -12.48 9.26 -7.20
N GLY A 146 -11.60 8.29 -6.97
CA GLY A 146 -11.03 7.98 -5.65
C GLY A 146 -12.04 7.37 -4.67
N GLN A 147 -11.74 6.18 -4.16
CA GLN A 147 -12.56 5.47 -3.18
C GLN A 147 -12.37 5.98 -1.74
N ASN A 148 -11.35 6.80 -1.52
CA ASN A 148 -11.12 7.53 -0.29
C ASN A 148 -10.66 8.97 -0.61
N GLN A 149 -10.19 9.71 0.38
CA GLN A 149 -9.88 11.14 0.24
C GLN A 149 -8.37 11.42 0.10
N ASP A 150 -7.55 10.38 -0.03
CA ASP A 150 -6.10 10.45 0.14
C ASP A 150 -5.33 10.31 -1.18
N TRP A 151 -4.04 10.67 -1.13
CA TRP A 151 -3.15 10.69 -2.29
C TRP A 151 -3.01 9.33 -2.96
N HIS A 152 -3.03 8.26 -2.18
CA HIS A 152 -2.84 6.90 -2.67
C HIS A 152 -4.07 6.37 -3.43
N SER A 153 -5.26 6.98 -3.25
CA SER A 153 -6.42 6.75 -4.13
C SER A 153 -6.48 7.71 -5.32
N ASP A 154 -5.51 8.62 -5.42
CA ASP A 154 -5.39 9.60 -6.50
C ASP A 154 -6.62 10.52 -6.63
N SER A 155 -7.28 10.84 -5.50
CA SER A 155 -8.51 11.64 -5.42
C SER A 155 -8.34 13.10 -5.91
N GLY A 156 -7.20 13.75 -5.63
CA GLY A 156 -6.89 15.13 -6.03
C GLY A 156 -7.65 16.23 -5.28
N ILE A 157 -8.82 15.94 -4.72
CA ILE A 157 -9.73 16.97 -4.18
C ILE A 157 -10.19 16.71 -2.74
N SER A 158 -9.48 15.86 -2.00
CA SER A 158 -9.83 15.44 -0.62
C SER A 158 -11.29 14.98 -0.47
N ARG A 159 -11.81 14.27 -1.47
CA ARG A 159 -13.18 13.75 -1.52
C ARG A 159 -13.24 12.44 -2.30
N ALA A 160 -13.98 11.48 -1.78
CA ALA A 160 -14.15 10.17 -2.41
C ALA A 160 -15.35 10.18 -3.38
N LEU A 161 -15.16 10.67 -4.62
CA LEU A 161 -16.24 10.80 -5.60
C LEU A 161 -16.77 9.46 -6.08
N PHE A 162 -15.99 8.38 -5.95
CA PHE A 162 -16.43 7.01 -6.26
C PHE A 162 -17.78 6.65 -5.66
N TRP A 163 -18.08 7.11 -4.43
CA TRP A 163 -19.33 6.80 -3.75
C TRP A 163 -20.53 7.61 -4.24
N GLU A 164 -20.29 8.70 -4.96
CA GLU A 164 -21.33 9.63 -5.42
C GLU A 164 -21.79 9.33 -6.85
N PHE A 165 -20.89 8.82 -7.68
CA PHE A 165 -21.17 8.53 -9.08
C PHE A 165 -21.21 7.02 -9.32
N LYS A 166 -22.42 6.52 -9.62
CA LYS A 166 -22.61 5.11 -9.99
C LYS A 166 -21.75 4.70 -11.19
N ASP A 167 -21.52 5.61 -12.14
CA ASP A 167 -20.65 5.35 -13.30
C ASP A 167 -19.23 4.94 -12.89
N PHE A 168 -18.64 5.60 -11.89
CA PHE A 168 -17.30 5.25 -11.39
C PHE A 168 -17.27 3.85 -10.78
N GLN A 169 -18.32 3.49 -10.04
CA GLN A 169 -18.50 2.14 -9.50
C GLN A 169 -18.65 1.08 -10.59
N ASP A 170 -19.36 1.39 -11.66
CA ASP A 170 -19.60 0.49 -12.79
C ASP A 170 -18.32 0.28 -13.60
N ARG A 171 -17.53 1.34 -13.83
CA ARG A 171 -16.24 1.28 -14.52
C ARG A 171 -15.21 0.43 -13.76
N ALA A 172 -15.16 0.55 -12.43
CA ALA A 172 -14.30 -0.31 -11.61
C ALA A 172 -14.72 -1.79 -11.72
N ILE A 173 -16.03 -2.09 -11.73
CA ILE A 173 -16.52 -3.46 -11.96
C ILE A 173 -16.17 -3.96 -13.37
N GLN A 174 -16.34 -3.12 -14.39
CA GLN A 174 -16.00 -3.47 -15.78
C GLN A 174 -14.50 -3.82 -15.92
N LEU A 175 -13.63 -3.06 -15.24
CA LEU A 175 -12.21 -3.36 -15.19
C LEU A 175 -11.97 -4.71 -14.50
N TRP A 176 -12.63 -4.98 -13.37
CA TRP A 176 -12.54 -6.27 -12.69
C TRP A 176 -13.02 -7.45 -13.53
N GLU A 177 -14.08 -7.30 -14.31
CA GLU A 177 -14.49 -8.33 -15.27
C GLU A 177 -13.39 -8.60 -16.31
N ALA A 178 -12.68 -7.56 -16.77
CA ALA A 178 -11.57 -7.73 -17.72
C ALA A 178 -10.36 -8.42 -17.07
N LEU A 179 -9.99 -8.03 -15.85
CA LEU A 179 -8.94 -8.67 -15.06
C LEU A 179 -9.27 -10.14 -14.76
N ALA A 180 -10.49 -10.42 -14.32
CA ALA A 180 -10.96 -11.78 -14.06
C ALA A 180 -10.90 -12.65 -15.32
N ARG A 181 -11.31 -12.13 -16.50
CA ARG A 181 -11.19 -12.87 -17.77
C ARG A 181 -9.75 -13.21 -18.12
N HIS A 182 -8.82 -12.28 -17.86
CA HIS A 182 -7.41 -12.43 -18.21
C HIS A 182 -6.68 -13.39 -17.28
N TYR A 183 -6.99 -13.36 -15.98
CA TYR A 183 -6.27 -14.12 -14.96
C TYR A 183 -6.97 -15.40 -14.49
N ALA A 184 -8.20 -15.69 -14.92
CA ALA A 184 -8.93 -16.91 -14.56
C ALA A 184 -8.06 -18.18 -14.72
N GLY A 185 -8.02 -19.01 -13.67
CA GLY A 185 -7.22 -20.23 -13.62
C GLY A 185 -5.70 -20.04 -13.43
N ASN A 186 -5.18 -18.81 -13.37
CA ASN A 186 -3.75 -18.56 -13.16
C ASN A 186 -3.36 -18.73 -11.68
N LYS A 187 -2.77 -19.88 -11.35
CA LYS A 187 -2.32 -20.25 -9.99
C LYS A 187 -1.29 -19.31 -9.36
N VAL A 188 -0.67 -18.41 -10.12
CA VAL A 188 0.21 -17.38 -9.57
C VAL A 188 -0.60 -16.34 -8.79
N ILE A 189 -1.84 -16.10 -9.19
CA ILE A 189 -2.71 -15.16 -8.51
C ILE A 189 -3.29 -15.84 -7.26
N ALA A 190 -2.94 -15.34 -6.08
CA ALA A 190 -3.60 -15.76 -4.83
C ALA A 190 -5.04 -15.23 -4.78
N GLY A 191 -5.27 -14.06 -5.38
CA GLY A 191 -6.59 -13.49 -5.52
C GLY A 191 -6.59 -12.01 -5.87
N TYR A 192 -7.78 -11.43 -5.76
CA TYR A 192 -8.07 -10.06 -6.14
C TYR A 192 -8.43 -9.26 -4.89
N ASN A 193 -7.82 -8.11 -4.67
CA ASN A 193 -8.29 -7.09 -3.73
C ASN A 193 -9.11 -6.06 -4.53
N PRO A 194 -10.45 -6.13 -4.54
CA PRO A 194 -11.26 -5.31 -5.43
C PRO A 194 -11.15 -3.80 -5.22
N LEU A 195 -10.85 -3.37 -3.99
CA LEU A 195 -10.80 -1.97 -3.62
C LEU A 195 -9.89 -1.77 -2.41
N ASN A 196 -8.82 -0.99 -2.58
CA ASN A 196 -7.96 -0.63 -1.46
C ASN A 196 -8.62 0.44 -0.56
N GLU A 197 -8.51 0.29 0.77
CA GLU A 197 -8.87 1.31 1.76
C GLU A 197 -10.12 2.17 1.44
N PRO A 198 -11.29 1.56 1.20
CA PRO A 198 -12.50 2.33 0.95
C PRO A 198 -12.86 3.20 2.16
N ALA A 199 -13.35 4.41 1.90
CA ALA A 199 -13.80 5.35 2.92
C ALA A 199 -15.15 5.97 2.55
N ASP A 200 -16.20 5.14 2.56
CA ASP A 200 -17.59 5.51 2.36
C ASP A 200 -18.16 6.17 3.64
N PRO A 201 -18.58 7.45 3.60
CA PRO A 201 -19.24 8.11 4.74
C PRO A 201 -20.52 7.42 5.23
N GLU A 202 -21.20 6.63 4.37
CA GLU A 202 -22.44 5.91 4.70
C GLU A 202 -22.19 4.46 5.14
N HIS A 203 -20.96 3.96 5.00
CA HIS A 203 -20.48 2.59 5.26
C HIS A 203 -21.16 1.46 4.48
N THR A 204 -22.43 1.62 4.10
CA THR A 204 -23.27 0.58 3.52
C THR A 204 -23.16 0.52 2.00
N ARG A 205 -22.74 1.59 1.31
CA ARG A 205 -22.54 1.56 -0.16
C ARG A 205 -21.36 0.68 -0.53
N LEU A 206 -20.34 0.61 0.33
CA LEU A 206 -19.24 -0.35 0.20
C LEU A 206 -19.74 -1.79 0.10
N ILE A 207 -20.60 -2.22 1.02
CA ILE A 207 -21.13 -3.59 1.07
C ILE A 207 -21.96 -3.87 -0.18
N ALA A 208 -22.85 -2.95 -0.54
CA ALA A 208 -23.66 -3.07 -1.75
C ALA A 208 -22.81 -3.12 -3.03
N TRP A 209 -21.69 -2.41 -3.06
CA TRP A 209 -20.74 -2.47 -4.17
C TRP A 209 -19.98 -3.80 -4.21
N TYR A 210 -19.49 -4.30 -3.07
CA TYR A 210 -18.84 -5.62 -2.99
C TYR A 210 -19.76 -6.75 -3.44
N GLU A 211 -21.05 -6.74 -3.08
CA GLU A 211 -22.02 -7.73 -3.57
C GLU A 211 -22.21 -7.70 -5.09
N ARG A 212 -22.01 -6.53 -5.73
CA ARG A 212 -22.10 -6.39 -7.18
C ARG A 212 -20.80 -6.82 -7.87
N ALA A 213 -19.66 -6.39 -7.31
CA ALA A 213 -18.34 -6.74 -7.81
C ALA A 213 -18.09 -8.25 -7.71
N GLU A 214 -18.44 -8.87 -6.57
CA GLU A 214 -18.33 -10.32 -6.38
C GLU A 214 -19.13 -11.08 -7.44
N LYS A 215 -20.40 -10.75 -7.64
CA LYS A 215 -21.23 -11.42 -8.67
C LYS A 215 -20.64 -11.29 -10.07
N ALA A 216 -20.15 -10.10 -10.43
CA ALA A 216 -19.55 -9.84 -11.74
C ALA A 216 -18.24 -10.61 -11.95
N ILE A 217 -17.35 -10.58 -10.96
CA ILE A 217 -16.08 -11.32 -10.98
C ILE A 217 -16.36 -12.82 -11.04
N ARG A 218 -17.21 -13.34 -10.14
CA ARG A 218 -17.51 -14.78 -10.02
C ARG A 218 -18.23 -15.36 -11.22
N ALA A 219 -18.97 -14.55 -11.98
CA ALA A 219 -19.56 -14.98 -13.25
C ALA A 219 -18.50 -15.36 -14.31
N ILE A 220 -17.26 -14.88 -14.14
CA ILE A 220 -16.14 -15.09 -15.04
C ILE A 220 -15.08 -16.00 -14.39
N ASP A 221 -14.78 -15.75 -13.13
CA ASP A 221 -13.71 -16.38 -12.35
C ASP A 221 -14.24 -16.80 -10.96
N PRO A 222 -14.74 -18.04 -10.85
CA PRO A 222 -15.33 -18.54 -9.61
C PRO A 222 -14.29 -18.88 -8.53
N ASP A 223 -13.00 -19.00 -8.89
CA ASP A 223 -12.03 -19.75 -8.09
C ASP A 223 -11.08 -18.87 -7.26
N HIS A 224 -10.63 -17.71 -7.79
CA HIS A 224 -9.65 -16.88 -7.08
C HIS A 224 -10.20 -16.23 -5.81
N ILE A 225 -9.42 -16.09 -4.74
CA ILE A 225 -9.91 -15.46 -3.50
C ILE A 225 -10.23 -13.97 -3.71
N LEU A 226 -11.29 -13.45 -3.06
CA LEU A 226 -11.48 -12.00 -2.93
C LEU A 226 -10.93 -11.50 -1.59
N PHE A 227 -10.02 -10.53 -1.61
CA PHE A 227 -9.47 -9.84 -0.44
C PHE A 227 -10.22 -8.52 -0.23
N LEU A 228 -11.16 -8.49 0.71
CA LEU A 228 -12.13 -7.41 0.86
C LEU A 228 -11.74 -6.46 1.99
N GLY A 229 -11.32 -5.25 1.65
CA GLY A 229 -10.98 -4.19 2.60
C GLY A 229 -12.18 -3.71 3.42
N GLY A 230 -11.96 -3.47 4.72
CA GLY A 230 -12.94 -2.80 5.57
C GLY A 230 -13.14 -1.33 5.18
N ASN A 231 -14.21 -0.71 5.69
CA ASN A 231 -14.43 0.72 5.46
C ASN A 231 -13.48 1.57 6.31
N THR A 232 -13.47 2.88 6.07
CA THR A 232 -12.64 3.86 6.77
C THR A 232 -11.17 3.43 6.77
N TYR A 233 -10.59 3.31 5.57
CA TYR A 233 -9.20 2.93 5.37
C TYR A 233 -8.89 1.54 5.94
N ALA A 234 -9.74 0.55 5.64
CA ALA A 234 -9.60 -0.83 6.13
C ALA A 234 -9.57 -1.00 7.66
N MET A 235 -10.09 -0.03 8.43
CA MET A 235 -10.09 -0.05 9.90
C MET A 235 -11.46 -0.31 10.54
N ASP A 236 -12.53 -0.37 9.75
CA ASP A 236 -13.91 -0.44 10.26
C ASP A 236 -14.80 -1.45 9.49
N PHE A 237 -15.21 -2.48 10.21
CA PHE A 237 -16.15 -3.52 9.73
C PHE A 237 -17.53 -3.45 10.41
N SER A 238 -17.84 -2.37 11.14
CA SER A 238 -19.07 -2.25 11.95
C SER A 238 -20.38 -2.35 11.16
N ALA A 239 -20.36 -2.05 9.86
CA ALA A 239 -21.51 -2.20 8.97
C ALA A 239 -21.63 -3.61 8.35
N PHE A 240 -20.58 -4.43 8.42
CA PHE A 240 -20.58 -5.78 7.87
C PHE A 240 -21.34 -6.74 8.79
N SER A 241 -22.04 -7.70 8.20
CA SER A 241 -22.82 -8.70 8.94
C SER A 241 -22.10 -10.05 8.90
N PRO A 242 -21.78 -10.67 10.06
CA PRO A 242 -21.15 -12.00 10.11
C PRO A 242 -21.96 -13.09 9.41
N GLU A 243 -23.28 -12.91 9.24
CA GLU A 243 -24.17 -13.85 8.55
C GLU A 243 -24.18 -13.67 7.03
N LYS A 244 -23.55 -12.61 6.51
CA LYS A 244 -23.55 -12.23 5.08
C LYS A 244 -22.13 -12.11 4.53
N THR A 245 -21.26 -13.03 4.91
CA THR A 245 -19.93 -13.11 4.31
C THR A 245 -20.02 -13.53 2.84
N LEU A 246 -19.10 -13.04 2.03
CA LEU A 246 -19.00 -13.43 0.62
C LEU A 246 -18.21 -14.74 0.50
N PRO A 247 -18.60 -15.65 -0.41
CA PRO A 247 -17.94 -16.95 -0.55
C PRO A 247 -16.50 -16.78 -1.02
N ASN A 248 -15.62 -17.68 -0.57
CA ASN A 248 -14.21 -17.70 -0.94
C ASN A 248 -13.54 -16.31 -0.83
N SER A 249 -13.79 -15.64 0.29
CA SER A 249 -13.30 -14.29 0.58
C SER A 249 -12.49 -14.24 1.87
N VAL A 250 -11.44 -13.44 1.85
CA VAL A 250 -10.62 -13.05 3.00
C VAL A 250 -10.90 -11.57 3.27
N TYR A 251 -11.04 -11.16 4.52
CA TYR A 251 -11.28 -9.75 4.83
C TYR A 251 -10.00 -9.06 5.29
N SER A 252 -9.74 -7.88 4.72
CA SER A 252 -8.48 -7.17 4.83
C SER A 252 -8.57 -5.99 5.80
N CYS A 253 -7.76 -6.01 6.86
CA CYS A 253 -7.55 -4.85 7.73
C CYS A 253 -6.17 -4.24 7.48
N HIS A 254 -6.02 -2.94 7.75
CA HIS A 254 -4.70 -2.29 7.76
C HIS A 254 -4.32 -1.90 9.19
N ASP A 255 -3.13 -2.32 9.63
CA ASP A 255 -2.69 -2.25 11.02
C ASP A 255 -1.43 -1.43 11.26
N TYR A 256 -1.53 -0.14 10.96
CA TYR A 256 -0.54 0.84 11.39
C TYR A 256 -0.66 1.19 12.88
N SER A 257 0.48 1.20 13.57
CA SER A 257 0.62 1.70 14.94
C SER A 257 1.21 3.11 14.91
N MET A 258 0.59 4.05 15.63
CA MET A 258 1.08 5.44 15.72
C MET A 258 2.49 5.53 16.34
N MET A 259 2.86 4.56 17.19
CA MET A 259 4.22 4.43 17.73
C MET A 259 5.25 3.95 16.69
N GLY A 260 4.83 3.72 15.44
CA GLY A 260 5.67 3.45 14.28
C GLY A 260 5.96 4.68 13.42
N PHE A 261 5.33 5.83 13.70
CA PHE A 261 5.46 7.08 12.94
C PHE A 261 6.31 8.12 13.68
N PRO A 262 6.91 9.11 12.98
CA PRO A 262 7.68 10.19 13.59
C PRO A 262 6.79 11.17 14.37
N LEU A 263 6.23 10.67 15.48
CA LEU A 263 5.35 11.36 16.40
C LEU A 263 5.97 11.35 17.80
N PRO A 264 5.53 12.22 18.73
CA PRO A 264 6.14 12.29 20.05
C PRO A 264 6.09 10.98 20.86
N GLU A 265 5.02 10.19 20.73
CA GLU A 265 4.92 8.88 21.39
C GLU A 265 5.72 7.83 20.63
N GLN A 266 6.69 7.22 21.30
CA GLN A 266 7.60 6.20 20.77
C GLN A 266 7.44 4.89 21.55
N TYR A 267 7.81 3.76 20.94
CA TYR A 267 7.69 2.44 21.57
C TYR A 267 8.86 2.14 22.52
N ASP A 268 8.59 2.07 23.82
CA ASP A 268 9.55 1.72 24.87
C ASP A 268 9.29 0.32 25.47
N GLY A 269 8.31 -0.41 24.95
CA GLY A 269 8.01 -1.79 25.35
C GLY A 269 7.36 -1.93 26.74
N THR A 270 6.75 -0.85 27.26
CA THR A 270 5.95 -0.92 28.49
C THR A 270 4.74 -1.83 28.32
N SER A 271 4.20 -2.37 29.42
CA SER A 271 3.02 -3.25 29.35
C SER A 271 1.82 -2.57 28.67
N GLU A 272 1.62 -1.27 28.88
CA GLU A 272 0.58 -0.50 28.20
C GLU A 272 0.84 -0.40 26.69
N GLN A 273 2.08 -0.13 26.29
CA GLN A 273 2.46 -0.03 24.88
C GLN A 273 2.42 -1.36 24.14
N LYS A 274 2.59 -2.50 24.84
CA LYS A 274 2.36 -3.83 24.26
C LYS A 274 0.88 -4.14 24.05
N GLU A 275 0.03 -3.69 24.97
CA GLU A 275 -1.41 -3.93 24.90
C GLU A 275 -2.11 -3.04 23.86
N LYS A 276 -1.64 -1.81 23.64
CA LYS A 276 -2.18 -0.87 22.65
C LYS A 276 -2.34 -1.46 21.22
N PRO A 277 -1.28 -1.97 20.56
CA PRO A 277 -1.40 -2.55 19.21
C PRO A 277 -2.29 -3.80 19.21
N ARG A 278 -2.23 -4.63 20.26
CA ARG A 278 -3.08 -5.82 20.41
C ARG A 278 -4.57 -5.46 20.48
N THR A 279 -4.93 -4.50 21.33
CA THR A 279 -6.31 -4.01 21.45
C THR A 279 -6.78 -3.35 20.15
N SER A 280 -5.90 -2.58 19.48
CA SER A 280 -6.18 -1.97 18.17
C SER A 280 -6.52 -3.04 17.13
N LEU A 281 -5.67 -4.05 16.96
CA LEU A 281 -5.89 -5.13 16.00
C LEU A 281 -7.17 -5.90 16.33
N LYS A 282 -7.36 -6.29 17.60
CA LYS A 282 -8.56 -7.02 18.05
C LYS A 282 -9.85 -6.31 17.66
N ARG A 283 -9.91 -4.99 17.78
CA ARG A 283 -11.05 -4.18 17.32
C ARG A 283 -11.23 -4.27 15.80
N LYS A 284 -10.15 -4.16 15.02
CA LYS A 284 -10.20 -4.18 13.55
C LYS A 284 -10.63 -5.55 13.01
N VAL A 285 -10.28 -6.63 13.69
CA VAL A 285 -10.55 -8.01 13.24
C VAL A 285 -11.75 -8.68 13.92
N GLU A 286 -12.47 -7.96 14.78
CA GLU A 286 -13.60 -8.50 15.55
C GLU A 286 -14.68 -9.12 14.65
N PHE A 287 -14.93 -8.49 13.49
CA PHE A 287 -15.86 -9.02 12.48
C PHE A 287 -15.40 -10.39 11.97
N MET A 288 -14.15 -10.52 11.56
CA MET A 288 -13.62 -11.76 10.99
C MET A 288 -13.68 -12.91 12.00
N GLN A 289 -13.33 -12.63 13.26
CA GLN A 289 -13.42 -13.60 14.35
C GLN A 289 -14.87 -14.06 14.59
N LYS A 290 -15.84 -13.13 14.59
CA LYS A 290 -17.26 -13.48 14.74
C LYS A 290 -17.82 -14.25 13.54
N ALA A 291 -17.36 -13.92 12.34
CA ALA A 291 -17.83 -14.50 11.10
C ALA A 291 -17.15 -15.83 10.74
N GLY A 292 -16.04 -16.18 11.42
CA GLY A 292 -15.30 -17.40 11.15
C GLY A 292 -14.61 -17.40 9.79
N VAL A 293 -14.12 -16.24 9.36
CA VAL A 293 -13.43 -16.03 8.07
C VAL A 293 -11.96 -15.67 8.28
N PRO A 294 -11.08 -15.91 7.29
CA PRO A 294 -9.67 -15.59 7.42
C PRO A 294 -9.43 -14.08 7.48
N ILE A 295 -8.31 -13.72 8.11
CA ILE A 295 -7.85 -12.35 8.22
C ILE A 295 -6.60 -12.18 7.34
N TRP A 296 -6.55 -11.07 6.61
CA TRP A 296 -5.33 -10.58 6.00
C TRP A 296 -5.04 -9.17 6.50
N ASN A 297 -3.82 -8.93 6.95
CA ASN A 297 -3.34 -7.57 7.23
C ASN A 297 -2.63 -7.02 6.00
N GLY A 298 -3.38 -6.27 5.17
CA GLY A 298 -2.91 -5.81 3.86
C GLY A 298 -1.80 -4.76 3.89
N GLU A 299 -1.69 -4.02 5.00
CA GLU A 299 -0.69 -2.98 5.21
C GLU A 299 -0.36 -2.79 6.69
N TRP A 300 0.93 -2.76 6.99
CA TRP A 300 1.46 -2.41 8.30
C TRP A 300 2.95 -2.07 8.17
N GLY A 301 3.56 -1.59 9.25
CA GLY A 301 4.99 -1.36 9.34
C GLY A 301 5.33 0.01 9.93
N PRO A 302 6.54 0.19 10.47
CA PRO A 302 7.03 1.47 10.97
C PRO A 302 7.75 2.28 9.89
N VAL A 303 7.79 3.60 10.07
CA VAL A 303 8.64 4.52 9.30
C VAL A 303 9.99 4.69 10.01
N TYR A 304 11.07 4.50 9.27
CA TYR A 304 12.44 4.60 9.77
C TYR A 304 13.00 6.01 9.57
N GLN A 305 13.78 6.44 10.55
CA GLN A 305 14.40 7.75 10.59
C GLN A 305 15.76 7.73 9.87
N ASN A 306 16.07 8.79 9.12
CA ASN A 306 17.33 8.93 8.41
C ASN A 306 18.44 9.51 9.33
N PRO A 307 19.56 8.79 9.55
CA PRO A 307 20.67 9.28 10.38
C PRO A 307 21.38 10.54 9.85
N LYS A 308 21.23 10.85 8.55
CA LYS A 308 21.78 12.10 7.99
C LYS A 308 20.98 13.34 8.44
N THR A 309 19.69 13.18 8.73
CA THR A 309 18.78 14.31 9.01
C THR A 309 18.28 14.34 10.46
N ASP A 310 18.44 13.26 11.23
CA ASP A 310 18.12 13.22 12.65
C ASP A 310 19.26 12.56 13.46
N PRO A 311 19.88 13.30 14.40
CA PRO A 311 20.96 12.78 15.25
C PRO A 311 20.51 11.63 16.17
N ASN A 312 19.21 11.48 16.43
CA ASN A 312 18.64 10.40 17.24
C ASN A 312 18.11 9.23 16.41
N ALA A 313 18.31 9.23 15.09
CA ALA A 313 17.72 8.25 14.19
C ALA A 313 17.98 6.79 14.61
N GLU A 314 19.20 6.48 15.06
CA GLU A 314 19.55 5.12 15.49
C GLU A 314 18.70 4.68 16.69
N ALA A 315 18.63 5.50 17.74
CA ALA A 315 17.82 5.24 18.93
C ALA A 315 16.32 5.15 18.60
N THR A 316 15.82 6.01 17.71
CA THR A 316 14.44 5.95 17.22
C THR A 316 14.18 4.66 16.45
N ASN A 317 15.09 4.26 15.57
CA ASN A 317 14.96 3.05 14.76
C ASN A 317 15.03 1.78 15.60
N GLU A 318 15.80 1.73 16.70
CA GLU A 318 15.74 0.62 17.65
C GLU A 318 14.33 0.40 18.19
N LYS A 319 13.62 1.48 18.53
CA LYS A 319 12.23 1.42 18.99
C LYS A 319 11.29 0.93 17.89
N ARG A 320 11.51 1.35 16.64
CA ARG A 320 10.74 0.85 15.46
C ARG A 320 10.93 -0.64 15.25
N PHE A 321 12.17 -1.12 15.35
CA PHE A 321 12.48 -2.54 15.24
C PHE A 321 11.88 -3.35 16.40
N ALA A 322 11.86 -2.80 17.61
CA ALA A 322 11.20 -3.43 18.75
C ALA A 322 9.67 -3.52 18.55
N LEU A 323 9.04 -2.46 18.06
CA LEU A 323 7.62 -2.44 17.73
C LEU A 323 7.27 -3.42 16.61
N LEU A 324 8.08 -3.46 15.54
CA LEU A 324 7.90 -4.39 14.42
C LEU A 324 7.82 -5.84 14.92
N LYS A 325 8.76 -6.25 15.78
CA LYS A 325 8.75 -7.60 16.38
C LYS A 325 7.53 -7.85 17.27
N GLU A 326 7.09 -6.84 18.01
CA GLU A 326 5.86 -6.95 18.81
C GLU A 326 4.64 -7.17 17.92
N GLN A 327 4.50 -6.42 16.82
CA GLN A 327 3.40 -6.60 15.87
C GLN A 327 3.43 -7.99 15.21
N LEU A 328 4.59 -8.49 14.77
CA LEU A 328 4.74 -9.86 14.26
C LEU A 328 4.33 -10.90 15.31
N ALA A 329 4.74 -10.72 16.58
CA ALA A 329 4.35 -11.60 17.67
C ALA A 329 2.82 -11.59 17.88
N ILE A 330 2.20 -10.40 17.84
CA ILE A 330 0.75 -10.25 17.94
C ILE A 330 0.06 -10.98 16.78
N TYR A 331 0.51 -10.83 15.54
CA TYR A 331 -0.14 -11.45 14.37
C TYR A 331 -0.15 -12.98 14.45
N ARG A 332 0.90 -13.59 15.02
CA ARG A 332 0.96 -15.04 15.27
C ARG A 332 -0.10 -15.54 16.26
N GLU A 333 -0.63 -14.66 17.12
CA GLU A 333 -1.69 -15.03 18.07
C GLU A 333 -3.08 -15.11 17.45
N PHE A 334 -3.24 -14.58 16.23
CA PHE A 334 -4.48 -14.64 15.45
C PHE A 334 -4.39 -15.76 14.41
N ASP A 335 -4.06 -16.96 14.88
CA ASP A 335 -3.97 -18.19 14.08
C ASP A 335 -3.06 -18.06 12.83
N GLY A 336 -1.94 -17.35 12.95
CA GLY A 336 -1.00 -17.20 11.84
C GLY A 336 -1.57 -16.35 10.69
N MET A 337 -2.24 -15.25 11.01
CA MET A 337 -2.78 -14.28 10.07
C MET A 337 -1.78 -13.93 8.95
N SER A 338 -2.25 -13.96 7.70
CA SER A 338 -1.48 -13.51 6.53
C SER A 338 -1.24 -12.01 6.58
N TRP A 339 -0.11 -11.51 6.07
CA TRP A 339 0.23 -10.10 6.12
C TRP A 339 1.05 -9.61 4.92
N SER A 340 0.96 -8.31 4.66
CA SER A 340 1.80 -7.61 3.69
C SER A 340 2.35 -6.34 4.32
N ILE A 341 3.67 -6.28 4.53
CA ILE A 341 4.31 -5.07 5.05
C ILE A 341 4.30 -3.98 3.98
N TRP A 342 4.06 -2.75 4.40
CA TRP A 342 4.20 -1.59 3.55
C TRP A 342 5.58 -0.97 3.80
N LEU A 343 6.56 -1.16 2.91
CA LEU A 343 6.47 -1.63 1.52
C LEU A 343 7.79 -2.24 1.03
N TYR A 344 7.81 -2.72 -0.22
CA TYR A 344 9.02 -3.31 -0.80
C TYR A 344 10.17 -2.32 -1.04
N LYS A 345 9.93 -1.24 -1.80
CA LYS A 345 10.99 -0.31 -2.25
C LYS A 345 10.56 1.15 -2.17
N ASP A 346 11.44 2.02 -1.69
CA ASP A 346 11.22 3.47 -1.63
C ASP A 346 12.52 4.30 -1.61
N ILE A 347 12.40 5.61 -1.37
CA ILE A 347 13.52 6.55 -1.23
C ILE A 347 14.14 6.60 0.19
N GLY A 348 13.82 5.64 1.08
CA GLY A 348 14.46 5.51 2.39
C GLY A 348 13.57 5.64 3.62
N TYR A 349 12.24 5.50 3.49
CA TYR A 349 11.30 5.68 4.61
C TYR A 349 10.94 4.36 5.30
N GLN A 350 10.21 3.47 4.63
CA GLN A 350 9.69 2.20 5.15
C GLN A 350 10.29 0.98 4.44
N GLY A 351 10.79 1.15 3.21
CA GLY A 351 11.15 0.08 2.28
C GLY A 351 12.06 -1.01 2.86
N MET A 352 11.74 -2.27 2.53
CA MET A 352 12.67 -3.41 2.69
C MET A 352 13.97 -3.20 1.89
N VAL A 353 13.82 -2.57 0.73
CA VAL A 353 14.86 -2.07 -0.15
C VAL A 353 14.64 -0.56 -0.27
N TYR A 354 15.72 0.20 -0.40
CA TYR A 354 15.61 1.65 -0.60
C TYR A 354 16.73 2.14 -1.49
N LEU A 355 16.51 3.25 -2.19
CA LEU A 355 17.53 3.84 -3.05
C LEU A 355 18.78 4.17 -2.25
N ASP A 356 19.95 3.97 -2.86
CA ASP A 356 21.19 4.52 -2.31
C ASP A 356 21.03 6.06 -2.19
N PRO A 357 21.24 6.66 -1.00
CA PRO A 357 21.20 8.11 -0.82
C PRO A 357 22.14 8.87 -1.76
N GLU A 358 23.15 8.21 -2.32
CA GLU A 358 24.10 8.75 -3.28
C GLU A 358 23.75 8.44 -4.75
N SER A 359 22.61 7.77 -4.99
CA SER A 359 22.13 7.49 -6.35
C SER A 359 21.85 8.77 -7.14
N PRO A 360 21.94 8.74 -8.48
CA PRO A 360 21.58 9.86 -9.34
C PRO A 360 20.19 10.44 -9.03
N TYR A 361 19.19 9.58 -8.83
CA TYR A 361 17.83 10.00 -8.48
C TYR A 361 17.79 10.73 -7.13
N MET A 362 18.36 10.16 -6.08
CA MET A 362 18.36 10.79 -4.76
C MET A 362 19.11 12.12 -4.76
N ARG A 363 20.27 12.21 -5.41
CA ARG A 363 21.02 13.48 -5.52
C ARG A 363 20.21 14.58 -6.20
N LEU A 364 19.40 14.23 -7.21
CA LEU A 364 18.54 15.19 -7.89
C LEU A 364 17.43 15.71 -6.98
N ILE A 365 16.72 14.81 -6.30
CA ILE A 365 15.48 15.16 -5.60
C ILE A 365 15.68 15.55 -4.13
N GLN A 366 16.82 15.20 -3.51
CA GLN A 366 17.03 15.38 -2.08
C GLN A 366 16.80 16.83 -1.59
N PRO A 367 17.27 17.89 -2.27
CA PRO A 367 16.98 19.26 -1.86
C PRO A 367 15.47 19.58 -1.85
N PHE A 368 14.71 19.02 -2.80
CA PHE A 368 13.26 19.15 -2.84
C PHE A 368 12.60 18.36 -1.71
N VAL A 369 13.01 17.12 -1.47
CA VAL A 369 12.46 16.29 -0.37
C VAL A 369 12.64 16.98 0.98
N GLU A 370 13.81 17.60 1.21
CA GLU A 370 14.05 18.38 2.44
C GLU A 370 13.14 19.62 2.53
N LYS A 371 12.91 20.33 1.42
CA LYS A 371 11.96 21.44 1.37
C LYS A 371 10.53 20.96 1.66
N LYS A 372 10.12 19.85 1.04
CA LYS A 372 8.82 19.20 1.21
C LYS A 372 8.58 18.84 2.68
N GLN A 373 9.59 18.26 3.33
CA GLN A 373 9.58 17.91 4.75
C GLN A 373 9.48 19.14 5.66
N ARG A 374 10.30 20.18 5.44
CA ARG A 374 10.23 21.44 6.23
C ARG A 374 8.87 22.12 6.15
N ASN A 375 8.20 22.01 5.00
CA ASN A 375 6.85 22.56 4.79
C ASN A 375 5.74 21.58 5.20
N GLY A 376 6.09 20.34 5.58
CA GLY A 376 5.18 19.23 5.87
C GLY A 376 4.07 19.07 4.85
N LEU A 377 4.44 18.97 3.57
CA LEU A 377 3.47 18.82 2.48
C LEU A 377 2.87 17.42 2.39
N ASP A 378 3.55 16.43 2.98
CA ASP A 378 3.04 15.08 3.14
C ASP A 378 2.70 14.82 4.61
N PHE A 379 1.66 14.04 4.85
CA PHE A 379 1.41 13.48 6.17
C PHE A 379 2.35 12.32 6.47
N TRP A 380 2.57 11.45 5.48
CA TRP A 380 3.33 10.22 5.66
C TRP A 380 4.83 10.48 5.69
N GLY A 381 5.50 9.99 6.73
CA GLY A 381 6.95 10.14 6.89
C GLY A 381 7.45 11.57 7.15
N CYS A 382 6.56 12.53 7.45
CA CYS A 382 6.97 13.88 7.84
C CYS A 382 7.56 13.89 9.26
N ALA A 383 8.87 14.13 9.39
CA ALA A 383 9.56 13.97 10.66
C ALA A 383 9.36 15.12 11.66
N ASP A 384 9.48 16.36 11.20
CA ASP A 384 9.26 17.56 12.01
C ASP A 384 8.75 18.70 11.12
N LYS A 385 7.59 19.23 11.49
CA LYS A 385 6.92 20.37 10.85
C LYS A 385 6.58 21.48 11.85
N SER A 386 7.15 21.43 13.05
CA SER A 386 6.84 22.34 14.16
C SER A 386 7.14 23.80 13.82
N ALA A 387 8.22 24.07 13.09
CA ALA A 387 8.60 25.42 12.69
C ALA A 387 7.50 26.08 11.82
N ILE A 388 7.11 25.43 10.72
CA ILE A 388 6.09 25.95 9.81
C ILE A 388 4.69 25.93 10.45
N ASP A 389 4.41 24.95 11.31
CA ASP A 389 3.16 24.88 12.05
C ASP A 389 3.04 26.06 13.02
N ASN A 390 4.07 26.35 13.82
CA ASN A 390 4.06 27.45 14.78
C ASN A 390 3.96 28.82 14.12
N GLU A 391 4.62 29.00 12.97
CA GLU A 391 4.64 30.28 12.27
C GLU A 391 3.35 30.51 11.46
N VAL A 392 2.88 29.50 10.72
CA VAL A 392 1.85 29.65 9.69
C VAL A 392 0.59 28.88 10.03
N TYR A 393 0.67 27.54 10.12
CA TYR A 393 -0.53 26.71 10.07
C TYR A 393 -1.33 26.70 11.38
N ALA A 394 -0.69 26.56 12.55
CA ALA A 394 -1.40 26.52 13.82
C ALA A 394 -2.16 27.83 14.12
N PRO A 395 -1.57 29.03 13.96
CA PRO A 395 -2.32 30.28 14.11
C PRO A 395 -3.47 30.42 13.11
N PHE A 396 -3.30 29.95 11.87
CA PHE A 396 -4.33 29.96 10.83
C PHE A 396 -5.48 29.01 11.17
N ILE A 397 -5.18 27.74 11.45
CA ILE A 397 -6.15 26.70 11.80
C ILE A 397 -6.95 27.11 13.05
N GLU A 398 -6.28 27.63 14.09
CA GLU A 398 -6.97 28.05 15.31
C GLU A 398 -7.94 29.22 15.09
N LYS A 399 -7.60 30.15 14.17
CA LYS A 399 -8.54 31.22 13.78
C LYS A 399 -9.74 30.68 13.03
N LEU A 400 -9.54 29.74 12.10
CA LEU A 400 -10.64 29.08 11.37
C LEU A 400 -11.55 28.29 12.33
N LYS A 401 -10.94 27.52 13.24
CA LYS A 401 -11.63 26.68 14.22
C LYS A 401 -12.58 27.49 15.10
N LYS A 402 -12.18 28.71 15.49
CA LYS A 402 -13.03 29.65 16.27
C LYS A 402 -14.25 30.17 15.52
N GLN A 403 -14.27 30.10 14.18
CA GLN A 403 -15.44 30.48 13.37
C GLN A 403 -16.48 29.36 13.28
N ILE A 404 -16.14 28.14 13.68
CA ILE A 404 -17.01 26.97 13.58
C ILE A 404 -17.58 26.63 14.96
N PRO A 405 -18.91 26.45 15.08
CA PRO A 405 -19.51 25.99 16.34
C PRO A 405 -18.84 24.71 16.85
N ALA A 406 -18.46 24.68 18.14
CA ALA A 406 -17.66 23.60 18.72
C ALA A 406 -18.24 22.19 18.50
N HIS A 407 -19.57 22.05 18.51
CA HIS A 407 -20.26 20.79 18.28
C HIS A 407 -20.15 20.26 16.83
N LEU A 408 -19.77 21.11 15.87
CA LEU A 408 -19.59 20.75 14.46
C LEU A 408 -18.15 20.37 14.10
N LEU A 409 -17.16 20.65 14.96
CA LEU A 409 -15.74 20.40 14.68
C LEU A 409 -15.42 18.92 14.42
N LYS A 410 -16.27 18.00 14.89
CA LYS A 410 -16.14 16.54 14.69
C LYS A 410 -17.21 15.97 13.73
N LYS A 411 -17.94 16.83 13.00
CA LYS A 411 -19.07 16.41 12.16
C LYS A 411 -18.63 15.78 10.83
N LYS A 412 -17.50 16.20 10.26
CA LYS A 412 -16.98 15.62 9.01
C LYS A 412 -16.60 14.14 9.17
N TYR A 413 -16.62 13.42 8.06
CA TYR A 413 -16.07 12.08 7.90
C TYR A 413 -14.72 12.19 7.16
N PRO A 414 -13.76 11.28 7.40
CA PRO A 414 -13.75 10.21 8.40
C PRO A 414 -13.63 10.72 9.84
N LYS A 415 -14.13 9.93 10.79
CA LYS A 415 -14.18 10.31 12.22
C LYS A 415 -12.83 10.27 12.93
N VAL A 416 -11.86 9.59 12.33
CA VAL A 416 -10.48 9.55 12.81
C VAL A 416 -9.73 10.87 12.59
N TRP A 417 -10.24 11.77 11.75
CA TRP A 417 -9.63 13.06 11.50
C TRP A 417 -10.28 14.16 12.33
N ASN A 418 -9.45 14.91 13.04
CA ASN A 418 -9.87 16.14 13.70
C ASN A 418 -9.96 17.30 12.70
N PHE A 419 -10.44 18.46 13.17
CA PHE A 419 -10.57 19.66 12.33
C PHE A 419 -9.23 20.06 11.69
N ASP A 420 -8.15 19.99 12.45
CA ASP A 420 -6.83 20.45 12.03
C ASP A 420 -6.33 19.60 10.86
N ARG A 421 -6.43 18.27 10.99
CA ARG A 421 -6.14 17.32 9.92
C ARG A 421 -6.99 17.61 8.67
N GLN A 422 -8.28 17.86 8.82
CA GLN A 422 -9.16 18.18 7.69
C GLN A 422 -8.70 19.44 6.94
N VAL A 423 -8.19 20.46 7.65
CA VAL A 423 -7.63 21.67 7.01
C VAL A 423 -6.28 21.37 6.36
N GLU A 424 -5.39 20.66 7.06
CA GLU A 424 -4.06 20.29 6.54
C GLU A 424 -4.14 19.53 5.22
N ARG A 425 -5.06 18.56 5.10
CA ARG A 425 -5.20 17.77 3.87
C ARG A 425 -5.54 18.62 2.65
N VAL A 426 -6.46 19.58 2.83
CA VAL A 426 -6.90 20.44 1.72
C VAL A 426 -5.82 21.48 1.40
N VAL A 427 -5.27 22.11 2.42
CA VAL A 427 -4.33 23.23 2.22
C VAL A 427 -2.94 22.72 1.86
N ARG A 428 -2.38 21.78 2.63
CA ARG A 428 -1.00 21.33 2.46
C ARG A 428 -0.90 20.25 1.40
N GLU A 429 -1.66 19.17 1.56
CA GLU A 429 -1.52 17.95 0.77
C GLU A 429 -2.20 17.99 -0.61
N CYS A 430 -3.14 18.92 -0.82
CA CYS A 430 -3.71 19.19 -2.14
C CYS A 430 -3.12 20.51 -2.68
N LEU A 431 -3.61 21.66 -2.19
CA LEU A 431 -3.31 22.96 -2.80
C LEU A 431 -1.81 23.28 -2.86
N ILE A 432 -1.09 23.26 -1.74
CA ILE A 432 0.34 23.63 -1.74
C ILE A 432 1.19 22.54 -2.40
N SER A 433 0.83 21.27 -2.21
CA SER A 433 1.49 20.14 -2.88
C SER A 433 1.40 20.20 -4.40
N GLU A 434 0.29 20.67 -4.98
CA GLU A 434 0.16 20.86 -6.43
C GLU A 434 1.22 21.85 -6.95
N TYR A 435 1.38 23.01 -6.32
CA TYR A 435 2.44 23.97 -6.66
C TYR A 435 3.85 23.36 -6.49
N ALA A 436 4.06 22.60 -5.42
CA ALA A 436 5.34 21.92 -5.20
C ALA A 436 5.58 20.79 -6.22
N GLY A 437 4.52 20.19 -6.77
CA GLY A 437 4.59 19.20 -7.84
C GLY A 437 5.21 19.76 -9.12
N TRP A 438 4.85 21.00 -9.49
CA TRP A 438 5.50 21.68 -10.62
C TRP A 438 6.97 21.97 -10.35
N GLU A 439 7.32 22.45 -9.15
CA GLU A 439 8.72 22.65 -8.76
C GLU A 439 9.53 21.34 -8.80
N PHE A 440 8.93 20.22 -8.38
CA PHE A 440 9.57 18.90 -8.51
C PHE A 440 9.84 18.56 -9.97
N ALA A 441 8.85 18.78 -10.85
CA ALA A 441 8.98 18.48 -12.27
C ALA A 441 10.09 19.30 -12.94
N GLU A 442 10.29 20.56 -12.54
CA GLU A 442 11.37 21.42 -13.05
C GLU A 442 12.78 20.83 -12.82
N LEU A 443 12.97 19.96 -11.83
CA LEU A 443 14.24 19.24 -11.63
C LEU A 443 14.60 18.35 -12.83
N PHE A 444 13.62 17.96 -13.63
CA PHE A 444 13.78 17.09 -14.80
C PHE A 444 13.93 17.89 -16.10
N LYS A 445 13.81 19.21 -16.05
CA LYS A 445 13.87 20.07 -17.23
C LYS A 445 15.17 19.88 -18.01
N ASP A 446 15.03 19.87 -19.33
CA ASP A 446 16.12 19.74 -20.32
C ASP A 446 16.93 18.43 -20.26
N LYS A 447 16.54 17.45 -19.42
CA LYS A 447 17.23 16.15 -19.35
C LYS A 447 17.13 15.38 -20.66
N THR A 448 18.22 14.74 -21.02
CA THR A 448 18.32 13.77 -22.12
C THR A 448 17.70 12.43 -21.73
N GLU A 449 17.38 11.58 -22.71
CA GLU A 449 16.90 10.22 -22.41
C GLU A 449 17.94 9.40 -21.64
N ASP A 450 19.24 9.56 -21.91
CA ASP A 450 20.31 8.89 -21.17
C ASP A 450 20.33 9.29 -19.69
N GLU A 451 20.15 10.59 -19.39
CA GLU A 451 20.04 11.06 -18.00
C GLU A 451 18.74 10.56 -17.33
N LEU A 452 17.63 10.49 -18.06
CA LEU A 452 16.37 9.94 -17.55
C LEU A 452 16.49 8.44 -17.27
N GLU A 453 17.20 7.68 -18.11
CA GLU A 453 17.51 6.28 -17.88
C GLU A 453 18.38 6.10 -16.63
N GLU A 454 19.43 6.92 -16.47
CA GLU A 454 20.29 6.87 -15.28
C GLU A 454 19.50 7.15 -13.99
N LEU A 455 18.57 8.11 -14.03
CA LEU A 455 17.67 8.40 -12.92
C LEU A 455 16.73 7.21 -12.63
N ALA A 456 16.10 6.64 -13.66
CA ALA A 456 15.22 5.49 -13.52
C ALA A 456 15.96 4.24 -13.00
N ALA A 457 17.18 4.00 -13.51
CA ALA A 457 18.03 2.87 -13.13
C ALA A 457 18.50 2.94 -11.66
N SER A 458 18.37 4.10 -11.00
CA SER A 458 18.59 4.19 -9.55
C SER A 458 17.67 3.26 -8.75
N PHE A 459 16.51 2.89 -9.30
CA PHE A 459 15.57 1.96 -8.68
C PHE A 459 15.92 0.48 -8.89
N ALA A 460 16.88 0.15 -9.75
CA ALA A 460 17.34 -1.22 -9.93
C ALA A 460 17.98 -1.76 -8.64
N LEU A 461 17.76 -3.03 -8.32
CA LEU A 461 18.16 -3.61 -7.03
C LEU A 461 19.67 -3.44 -6.75
N GLU A 462 20.51 -3.62 -7.75
CA GLU A 462 21.97 -3.47 -7.67
C GLU A 462 22.43 -2.05 -7.30
N ASN A 463 21.58 -1.05 -7.53
CA ASN A 463 21.82 0.36 -7.21
C ASN A 463 21.12 0.80 -5.90
N CYS A 464 20.44 -0.14 -5.23
CA CYS A 464 19.73 0.09 -3.99
C CYS A 464 20.51 -0.45 -2.78
N LYS A 465 20.02 -0.11 -1.58
CA LYS A 465 20.42 -0.66 -0.29
C LYS A 465 19.29 -1.49 0.29
N THR A 466 19.63 -2.41 1.19
CA THR A 466 18.67 -3.25 1.92
C THR A 466 18.51 -2.78 3.36
N ARG A 467 17.30 -2.94 3.91
CA ARG A 467 17.03 -2.75 5.33
C ARG A 467 17.32 -4.04 6.10
N ASP A 468 18.60 -4.36 6.26
CA ASP A 468 19.04 -5.70 6.71
C ASP A 468 18.30 -6.22 7.95
N ARG A 469 18.16 -5.39 9.00
CA ARG A 469 17.45 -5.80 10.23
C ARG A 469 15.96 -6.07 10.03
N LEU A 470 15.29 -5.25 9.23
CA LEU A 470 13.88 -5.51 8.86
C LEU A 470 13.80 -6.84 8.12
N ASN A 471 14.63 -7.02 7.09
CA ASN A 471 14.61 -8.23 6.26
C ASN A 471 14.95 -9.50 7.05
N VAL A 472 15.84 -9.41 8.05
CA VAL A 472 16.11 -10.52 8.98
C VAL A 472 14.87 -10.87 9.80
N TYR A 473 14.17 -9.89 10.39
CA TYR A 473 12.99 -10.17 11.20
C TYR A 473 11.82 -10.72 10.36
N LEU A 474 11.61 -10.22 9.15
CA LEU A 474 10.61 -10.76 8.24
C LEU A 474 10.95 -12.19 7.81
N LYS A 475 12.23 -12.48 7.56
CA LYS A 475 12.70 -13.83 7.24
C LYS A 475 12.52 -14.80 8.41
N GLU A 476 12.85 -14.38 9.63
CA GLU A 476 12.65 -15.19 10.84
C GLU A 476 11.17 -15.52 11.05
N ASP A 477 10.27 -14.56 10.81
CA ASP A 477 8.83 -14.77 10.85
C ASP A 477 8.39 -15.79 9.81
N ALA A 478 8.78 -15.59 8.55
CA ALA A 478 8.38 -16.44 7.45
C ALA A 478 8.89 -17.88 7.58
N VAL A 479 10.14 -18.07 8.04
CA VAL A 479 10.67 -19.41 8.33
C VAL A 479 9.92 -20.07 9.49
N THR A 480 9.52 -19.29 10.50
CA THR A 480 8.76 -19.83 11.64
C THR A 480 7.35 -20.28 11.21
N ALA A 481 6.66 -19.48 10.40
CA ALA A 481 5.35 -19.81 9.85
C ALA A 481 5.42 -21.08 8.98
N ASN A 482 6.35 -21.10 8.01
CA ASN A 482 6.56 -22.26 7.13
C ASN A 482 7.02 -23.51 7.90
N GLY A 483 7.85 -23.37 8.93
CA GLY A 483 8.31 -24.47 9.78
C GLY A 483 7.18 -25.11 10.60
N LYS A 484 6.21 -24.31 11.08
CA LYS A 484 5.00 -24.83 11.73
C LYS A 484 4.13 -25.64 10.76
N LEU A 485 3.99 -25.18 9.51
CA LEU A 485 3.26 -25.91 8.46
C LEU A 485 3.91 -27.26 8.14
N THR A 486 5.26 -27.33 8.10
CA THR A 486 5.97 -28.61 7.85
C THR A 486 5.91 -29.61 9.02
N ASN A 487 5.87 -29.13 10.27
CA ASN A 487 5.86 -30.00 11.45
C ASN A 487 4.46 -30.49 11.84
N GLY A 488 3.38 -29.85 11.35
CA GLY A 488 1.99 -30.30 11.53
C GLY A 488 1.63 -31.58 10.76
N VAL A 489 2.46 -32.01 9.80
CA VAL A 489 2.21 -33.19 8.95
C VAL A 489 2.53 -34.53 9.67
N ASN A 490 3.20 -34.51 10.83
CA ASN A 490 3.55 -35.73 11.58
C ASN A 490 2.69 -35.99 12.83
N GLY A 491 1.49 -35.43 12.89
CA GLY A 491 0.75 -35.26 14.14
C GLY A 491 -0.57 -36.01 14.32
N HIS A 492 -0.93 -37.02 13.52
CA HIS A 492 -2.08 -37.88 13.84
C HIS A 492 -1.84 -39.34 13.40
N ALA A 493 -1.51 -40.17 14.39
CA ALA A 493 -1.69 -41.62 14.38
C ALA A 493 -2.59 -42.00 15.56
#